data_AF-A0A177QV38-F1
#
_entry.id   AF-A0A177QV38-F1
#
_cell.length_a   1.000
_cell.length_b   1.000
_cell.length_c   1.000
_cell.angle_alpha   90.00
_cell.angle_beta   90.00
_cell.angle_gamma   90.00
#
_symmetry.space_group_name_H-M   'P 1'
#
loop_
_entity.id
_entity.type
_entity.pdbx_description
1 polymer ?
#
loop_
_entity_poly.entity_id
_entity_poly.type
_entity_poly.pdbx_seq_one_letter_code
_entity_poly.pdbx_strand_id
1 'polypeptide(L)' 'MAMPVKPNGAKCAIREQIVEDPASGLTLLFECEEGRARLVIAGKSLPFGNREIHFDQDGREAGAGTLVGNFRRPSWLKKV' A
#
# COMPACT_ATOMS: atom_id res chain seq x y z
N MET A 1 -7.72 18.78 -11.09
CA MET A 1 -6.54 19.49 -10.53
C MET A 1 -5.30 18.61 -10.69
N ALA A 2 -4.22 19.10 -11.29
CA ALA A 2 -3.01 18.30 -11.51
C ALA A 2 -2.29 18.03 -10.16
N MET A 3 -1.92 16.77 -9.89
CA MET A 3 -1.12 16.43 -8.71
C MET A 3 0.24 17.13 -8.77
N PRO A 4 0.73 17.71 -7.67
CA PRO A 4 2.09 18.22 -7.60
C PRO A 4 3.05 17.04 -7.65
N VAL A 5 3.61 16.77 -8.83
CA VAL A 5 4.73 15.84 -8.99
C VAL A 5 5.99 16.61 -8.63
N LYS A 6 6.83 16.05 -7.76
CA LYS A 6 8.18 16.57 -7.47
C LYS A 6 8.91 16.88 -8.80
N PRO A 7 9.72 17.96 -8.89
CA PRO A 7 10.57 18.17 -10.07
C PRO A 7 11.39 16.91 -10.40
N ASN A 8 11.30 16.44 -11.65
CA ASN A 8 11.88 15.17 -12.13
C ASN A 8 11.28 13.89 -11.54
N GLY A 9 10.12 13.96 -10.89
CA GLY A 9 9.35 12.78 -10.52
C GLY A 9 8.73 12.12 -11.76
N ALA A 10 8.74 10.79 -11.79
CA ALA A 10 8.03 10.01 -12.80
C ALA A 10 6.79 9.36 -12.19
N LYS A 11 5.74 9.16 -12.98
CA LYS A 11 4.64 8.28 -12.60
C LYS A 11 5.17 6.84 -12.58
N CYS A 12 5.07 6.19 -11.43
CA CYS A 12 5.35 4.77 -11.25
C CYS A 12 3.99 4.07 -11.03
N ALA A 13 3.76 2.99 -11.77
CA ALA A 13 2.61 2.12 -11.55
C ALA A 13 3.09 0.88 -10.80
N ILE A 14 2.82 0.82 -9.50
CA ILE A 14 3.03 -0.40 -8.72
C ILE A 14 1.79 -1.28 -8.93
N ARG A 15 1.98 -2.47 -9.50
CA ARG A 15 0.90 -3.46 -9.67
C ARG A 15 0.59 -4.10 -8.33
N GLU A 16 1.50 -4.95 -7.86
CA GLU A 16 1.48 -5.47 -6.49
C GLU A 16 2.92 -5.66 -6.00
N GLN A 17 3.22 -5.26 -4.76
CA GLN A 17 4.55 -5.38 -4.19
C GLN A 17 4.49 -5.48 -2.67
N ILE A 18 5.30 -6.34 -2.07
CA ILE A 18 5.57 -6.35 -0.63
C ILE A 18 6.96 -5.77 -0.40
N VAL A 19 7.06 -4.80 0.50
CA VAL A 19 8.31 -4.24 1.00
C VAL A 19 8.37 -4.49 2.50
N GLU A 20 9.39 -5.21 2.94
CA GLU A 20 9.66 -5.42 4.36
C GLU A 20 10.74 -4.43 4.77
N ASP A 21 10.47 -3.65 5.82
CA ASP A 21 11.44 -2.77 6.45
C ASP A 21 11.78 -3.29 7.85
N PRO A 22 12.89 -4.03 8.00
CA PRO A 22 13.32 -4.55 9.29
C PRO A 22 13.60 -3.45 10.31
N ALA A 23 14.01 -2.25 9.88
CA ALA A 23 14.38 -1.17 10.80
C ALA A 23 13.17 -0.59 11.52
N SER A 24 12.04 -0.44 10.82
CA SER A 24 10.78 0.01 11.41
C SER A 24 9.90 -1.13 11.92
N GLY A 25 10.20 -2.38 11.54
CA GLY A 25 9.34 -3.54 11.75
C GLY A 25 8.00 -3.45 11.00
N LEU A 26 7.97 -2.70 9.89
CA LEU A 26 6.78 -2.52 9.06
C LEU A 26 6.89 -3.37 7.79
N THR A 27 5.74 -3.83 7.33
CA THR A 27 5.55 -4.38 5.99
C THR A 27 4.60 -3.49 5.24
N LEU A 28 5.01 -3.02 4.06
CA LEU A 28 4.18 -2.28 3.12
C LEU A 28 3.75 -3.23 2.01
N LEU A 29 2.45 -3.35 1.80
CA LEU A 29 1.85 -4.08 0.70
C LEU A 29 1.14 -3.09 -0.21
N PHE A 30 1.63 -2.97 -1.43
CA PHE A 30 0.96 -2.26 -2.51
C PHE A 30 0.10 -3.24 -3.27
N GLU A 31 -1.16 -2.90 -3.49
CA GLU A 31 -2.10 -3.67 -4.28
C GLU A 31 -2.81 -2.75 -5.28
N CYS A 32 -3.09 -3.26 -6.48
CA CYS A 32 -3.84 -2.56 -7.50
C CYS A 32 -4.78 -3.55 -8.19
N GLU A 33 -6.06 -3.46 -7.84
CA GLU A 33 -7.12 -4.30 -8.40
C GLU A 33 -8.09 -3.41 -9.18
N GLU A 34 -8.33 -3.73 -10.45
CA GLU A 34 -9.26 -3.00 -11.33
C GLU A 34 -9.03 -1.47 -11.38
N GLY A 35 -7.76 -1.04 -11.27
CA GLY A 35 -7.38 0.38 -11.30
C GLY A 35 -7.59 1.13 -9.97
N ARG A 36 -7.97 0.42 -8.91
CA ARG A 36 -8.01 0.95 -7.54
C ARG A 36 -6.75 0.50 -6.82
N ALA A 37 -5.91 1.47 -6.47
CA ALA A 37 -4.72 1.19 -5.69
C ALA A 37 -5.02 1.26 -4.20
N ARG A 38 -4.42 0.38 -3.42
CA ARG A 38 -4.38 0.48 -1.96
C ARG A 38 -2.97 0.21 -1.44
N LEU A 39 -2.64 0.86 -0.34
CA LEU A 39 -1.45 0.61 0.45
C LEU A 39 -1.88 0.06 1.80
N VAL A 40 -1.43 -1.16 2.11
CA VAL A 40 -1.59 -1.76 3.43
C VAL A 40 -0.24 -1.67 4.16
N ILE A 41 -0.26 -1.11 5.35
CA ILE A 41 0.89 -1.00 6.24
C ILE A 41 0.60 -1.91 7.44
N ALA A 42 1.44 -2.90 7.67
CA ALA A 42 1.31 -3.82 8.79
C ALA A 42 2.56 -3.76 9.68
N GLY A 43 2.38 -3.91 10.98
CA GLY A 43 3.49 -3.97 11.93
C GLY A 43 3.09 -3.56 13.33
N LYS A 44 3.84 -4.05 14.32
CA LYS A 44 3.54 -3.87 15.75
C LYS A 44 3.70 -2.41 16.23
N SER A 45 4.37 -1.58 15.45
CA SER A 45 4.52 -0.13 15.72
C SER A 45 3.23 0.67 15.47
N LEU A 46 2.22 0.07 14.82
CA LEU A 46 0.91 0.70 14.61
C LEU A 46 -0.04 0.35 15.77
N PRO A 47 -0.89 1.29 16.24
CA PRO A 47 -1.80 1.05 17.38
C PRO A 47 -2.72 -0.17 17.24
N PHE A 48 -3.15 -0.48 16.01
CA PHE A 48 -4.00 -1.64 15.71
C PHE A 48 -3.26 -2.73 14.92
N GLY A 49 -1.92 -2.65 14.83
CA GLY A 49 -1.08 -3.58 14.09
C GLY A 49 -1.16 -3.44 12.56
N ASN A 50 -2.09 -2.62 12.04
CA ASN A 50 -2.25 -2.38 10.61
C ASN A 50 -2.87 -1.01 10.32
N ARG A 51 -2.79 -0.61 9.05
CA ARG A 51 -3.47 0.54 8.46
C ARG A 51 -3.63 0.27 6.95
N GLU A 52 -4.73 0.71 6.37
CA GLU A 52 -4.91 0.76 4.93
C GLU A 52 -5.16 2.20 4.45
N ILE A 53 -4.69 2.49 3.25
CA ILE A 53 -4.88 3.75 2.54
C ILE A 53 -5.34 3.41 1.13
N HIS A 54 -6.49 3.96 0.73
CA HIS A 54 -7.09 3.76 -0.59
C HIS A 54 -6.80 4.96 -1.48
N PHE A 55 -6.56 4.70 -2.75
CA PHE A 55 -6.33 5.72 -3.75
C PHE A 55 -7.41 5.67 -4.84
N ASP A 56 -7.82 6.84 -5.32
CA ASP A 56 -8.70 6.97 -6.48
C ASP A 56 -7.94 6.69 -7.79
N GLN A 57 -8.65 6.74 -8.91
CA GLN A 57 -8.09 6.47 -10.25
C GLN A 57 -7.02 7.49 -10.69
N ASP A 58 -6.99 8.67 -10.06
CA ASP A 58 -5.97 9.70 -10.28
C ASP A 58 -4.76 9.51 -9.35
N GLY A 59 -4.79 8.52 -8.46
CA GLY A 59 -3.77 8.26 -7.45
C GLY A 59 -3.85 9.17 -6.23
N ARG A 60 -4.98 9.85 -5.99
CA ARG A 60 -5.19 10.67 -4.78
C ARG A 60 -5.74 9.81 -3.66
N GLU A 61 -5.40 10.15 -2.41
CA GLU A 61 -6.00 9.51 -1.24
C GLU A 61 -7.53 9.67 -1.28
N ALA A 62 -8.22 8.53 -1.35
CA ALA A 62 -9.68 8.44 -1.32
C ALA A 62 -10.19 8.11 0.10
N GLY A 63 -9.33 7.58 0.96
CA GLY A 63 -9.63 7.30 2.36
C GLY A 63 -8.57 6.45 3.05
N ALA A 64 -8.63 6.37 4.38
CA ALA A 64 -7.73 5.57 5.17
C ALA A 64 -8.42 5.02 6.43
N GLY A 65 -7.95 3.88 6.92
CA GLY A 65 -8.55 3.23 8.07
C GLY A 65 -7.72 2.08 8.63
N THR A 66 -8.26 1.41 9.64
CA THR A 66 -7.75 0.11 10.10
C THR A 66 -8.19 -0.95 9.10
N LEU A 67 -7.27 -1.81 8.68
CA LEU A 67 -7.61 -2.94 7.82
C LEU A 67 -8.51 -3.90 8.58
N VAL A 68 -9.74 -4.07 8.10
CA VAL A 68 -10.70 -5.03 8.65
C VAL A 68 -10.47 -6.39 7.98
N GLY A 69 -9.73 -7.25 8.67
CA GLY A 69 -9.36 -8.59 8.19
C GLY A 69 -7.90 -8.93 8.47
N ASN A 70 -7.46 -10.10 7.98
CA ASN A 70 -6.06 -10.49 8.10
C ASN A 70 -5.23 -9.78 7.04
N PHE A 71 -4.05 -9.29 7.43
CA PHE A 71 -2.98 -8.98 6.50
C PHE A 71 -2.63 -10.27 5.73
N ARG A 72 -3.09 -10.37 4.48
CA ARG A 72 -2.81 -11.53 3.63
C ARG A 72 -1.64 -11.18 2.72
N ARG A 73 -0.59 -11.99 2.74
CA ARG A 73 0.36 -11.99 1.62
C ARG A 73 -0.41 -12.42 0.36
N PRO A 74 -0.19 -11.77 -0.80
CA PRO A 74 -0.89 -12.11 -2.02
C PRO A 74 -0.77 -13.59 -2.35
N SER A 75 -1.85 -14.18 -2.85
CA SER A 75 -1.98 -15.62 -3.10
C SER A 75 -1.00 -16.17 -4.13
N TRP A 76 -0.45 -15.31 -4.99
CA TRP A 76 0.58 -15.65 -5.98
C TRP A 76 2.00 -15.67 -5.40
N LEU A 77 2.22 -15.18 -4.17
CA LEU A 77 3.48 -15.29 -3.46
C LEU A 77 3.66 -16.75 -2.98
N LYS A 78 3.91 -17.66 -3.93
CA LYS A 78 4.26 -19.04 -3.61
C LYS A 78 5.61 -19.03 -2.90
N LYS A 79 5.69 -19.76 -1.79
CA LYS A 79 6.97 -20.08 -1.15
C LYS A 79 7.78 -20.88 -2.16
N VAL A 80 8.86 -20.29 -2.68
CA VAL A 80 9.95 -21.02 -3.37
C VAL A 80 10.84 -21.68 -2.34
#